data_AF-A0A4Q6G5G0-F1
#
_entry.id   AF-A0A4Q6G5G0-F1
#
_cell.length_a   1.000
_cell.length_b   1.000
_cell.length_c   1.000
_cell.angle_alpha   90.00
_cell.angle_beta   90.00
_cell.angle_gamma   90.00
#
_symmetry.space_group_name_H-M   'P 1'
#
loop_
_entity.id
_entity.type
_entity.pdbx_description
1 polymer ?
#
loop_
_entity_poly.entity_id
_entity_poly.type
_entity_poly.pdbx_seq_one_letter_code
_entity_poly.pdbx_strand_id
1 'polypeptide(L)' 'SLLPASFAVASYRASLLPLLGDAAEANLQGATAELARLPVKFETQDAMIQLDDPEVAAMSIASLSLNPESGTQDE' A
#
# COMPACT_ATOMS: atom_id res chain seq x y z
N SER A 1 -5.27 -30.95 -4.35
CA SER A 1 -3.89 -30.44 -4.51
C SER A 1 -3.79 -29.16 -3.71
N LEU A 2 -2.91 -29.09 -2.72
CA LEU A 2 -2.84 -27.99 -1.75
C LEU A 2 -1.46 -27.36 -1.80
N LEU A 3 -1.28 -26.38 -2.69
CA LEU A 3 -0.38 -25.28 -2.35
C LEU A 3 -1.03 -24.57 -1.15
N PRO A 4 -0.38 -24.52 0.02
CA PRO A 4 -1.00 -23.90 1.18
C PRO A 4 -1.20 -22.42 0.86
N ALA A 5 -2.39 -21.90 1.15
CA ALA A 5 -2.74 -20.49 0.86
C ALA A 5 -1.74 -19.49 1.44
N SER A 6 -0.98 -19.90 2.46
CA SER A 6 0.14 -19.15 3.04
C SER A 6 1.17 -18.68 2.01
N PHE A 7 1.55 -19.45 0.98
CA PHE A 7 2.58 -18.99 0.04
C PHE A 7 2.06 -17.84 -0.83
N ALA A 8 0.92 -18.03 -1.51
CA ALA A 8 0.34 -16.99 -2.36
C ALA A 8 0.01 -15.72 -1.57
N VAL A 9 -0.55 -15.86 -0.36
CA VAL A 9 -0.87 -14.73 0.52
C VAL A 9 0.39 -14.07 1.09
N ALA A 10 1.44 -14.83 1.45
CA ALA A 10 2.70 -14.25 1.93
C ALA A 10 3.47 -13.55 0.81
N SER A 11 3.54 -14.12 -0.40
CA SER A 11 4.13 -13.46 -1.57
C SER A 11 3.36 -12.20 -1.96
N TYR A 12 2.03 -12.22 -1.93
CA TYR A 12 1.21 -11.03 -2.16
C TYR A 12 1.47 -9.95 -1.10
N ARG A 13 1.44 -10.31 0.20
CA ARG A 13 1.77 -9.36 1.28
C ARG A 13 3.20 -8.82 1.17
N ALA A 14 4.18 -9.66 0.85
CA ALA A 14 5.56 -9.25 0.65
C ALA A 14 5.73 -8.29 -0.57
N SER A 15 4.93 -8.46 -1.63
CA SER A 15 4.89 -7.52 -2.76
C SER A 15 4.23 -6.17 -2.44
N LEU A 16 3.62 -6.03 -1.25
CA LEU A 16 2.98 -4.83 -0.70
C LEU A 16 3.67 -4.31 0.59
N LEU A 17 4.88 -4.78 0.90
CA LEU A 17 5.76 -4.17 1.91
C LEU A 17 6.54 -2.97 1.36
N PRO A 18 7.01 -2.97 0.10
CA PRO A 18 7.05 -1.75 -0.70
C PRO A 18 5.62 -1.19 -0.86
N LEU A 19 5.45 0.07 -1.28
CA LEU A 19 4.24 0.90 -1.07
C LEU A 19 4.01 1.38 0.37
N LEU A 20 4.62 0.74 1.39
CA LEU A 20 4.56 1.18 2.80
C LEU A 20 5.75 2.08 3.20
N GLY A 21 6.49 2.62 2.21
CA GLY A 21 7.47 3.70 2.43
C GLY A 21 8.79 3.28 3.07
N ASP A 22 9.25 2.05 2.82
CA ASP A 22 10.62 1.65 3.15
C ASP A 22 11.64 2.53 2.39
N ALA A 23 12.68 3.02 3.06
CA ALA A 23 13.74 3.79 2.41
C ALA A 23 14.47 3.01 1.29
N ALA A 24 14.36 1.68 1.26
CA ALA A 24 14.83 0.84 0.17
C ALA A 24 14.03 0.98 -1.15
N GLU A 25 12.84 1.56 -1.14
CA GLU A 25 11.95 1.67 -2.32
C GLU A 25 12.56 2.43 -3.50
N ALA A 26 13.53 3.32 -3.27
CA ALA A 26 14.22 4.05 -4.33
C ALA A 26 14.93 3.14 -5.36
N ASN A 27 15.28 1.91 -4.98
CA ASN A 27 15.95 0.93 -5.86
C ASN A 27 14.99 -0.11 -6.46
N LEU A 28 13.69 -0.03 -6.19
CA LEU A 28 12.73 -1.02 -6.67
C LEU A 28 12.56 -0.93 -8.21
N GLN A 29 12.37 -2.07 -8.87
CA GLN A 29 12.17 -2.18 -10.32
C GLN A 29 10.90 -2.99 -10.65
N GLY A 30 10.28 -2.72 -11.79
CA GLY A 30 9.03 -3.37 -12.24
C GLY A 30 7.76 -2.78 -11.60
N ALA A 31 6.63 -3.47 -11.79
CA ALA A 31 5.30 -2.92 -11.51
C ALA A 31 5.09 -2.39 -10.08
N THR A 32 5.64 -3.03 -9.05
CA THR A 32 5.57 -2.51 -7.66
C THR A 32 6.25 -1.16 -7.53
N ALA A 33 7.34 -0.93 -8.28
CA ALA A 33 8.08 0.33 -8.27
C ALA A 33 7.40 1.44 -9.08
N GLU A 34 6.54 1.08 -10.02
CA GLU A 34 5.64 2.00 -10.72
C GLU A 34 4.49 2.41 -9.79
N LEU A 35 3.91 1.44 -9.06
CA LEU A 35 2.89 1.69 -8.05
C LEU A 35 3.40 2.57 -6.89
N ALA A 36 4.63 2.35 -6.41
CA ALA A 36 5.27 3.17 -5.38
C ALA A 36 5.54 4.61 -5.83
N ARG A 37 5.72 4.81 -7.14
CA ARG A 37 5.94 6.11 -7.80
C ARG A 37 4.66 6.77 -8.30
N LEU A 38 3.49 6.18 -8.06
CA LEU A 38 2.24 6.87 -8.37
C LEU A 38 2.19 8.18 -7.58
N PRO A 39 1.71 9.28 -8.20
CA PRO A 39 1.60 10.57 -7.55
C PRO A 39 0.39 10.58 -6.61
N VAL A 40 0.41 9.73 -5.57
CA VAL A 40 -0.68 9.53 -4.63
C VAL A 40 -0.23 9.83 -3.21
N LYS A 41 -1.03 10.62 -2.49
CA LYS A 41 -0.86 10.90 -1.07
C LYS A 41 -1.93 10.13 -0.30
N PHE A 42 -1.47 9.27 0.61
CA PHE A 42 -2.31 8.59 1.58
C PHE A 42 -2.31 9.38 2.89
N GLU A 43 -3.48 9.80 3.35
CA GLU A 43 -3.66 10.49 4.62
C GLU A 43 -4.57 9.66 5.53
N THR A 44 -4.09 9.33 6.72
CA THR A 44 -4.87 8.62 7.75
C THR A 44 -5.32 9.59 8.84
N GLN A 45 -6.44 9.30 9.48
CA GLN A 45 -6.89 9.96 10.70
C GLN A 45 -6.60 9.03 11.89
N ASP A 46 -6.24 9.61 13.04
CA ASP A 46 -6.09 8.89 14.31
C ASP A 46 -7.47 8.57 14.93
N ALA A 47 -8.28 7.86 14.16
CA ALA A 47 -9.66 7.50 14.48
C ALA A 47 -9.99 6.14 13.87
N MET A 48 -10.43 5.21 14.72
CA MET A 48 -10.87 3.87 14.35
C MET A 48 -12.40 3.78 14.42
N ILE A 49 -13.04 3.29 13.36
CA ILE A 49 -14.46 2.96 13.34
C ILE A 49 -14.61 1.46 13.55
N GLN A 50 -15.44 1.03 14.50
CA GLN A 50 -15.85 -0.38 14.61
C GLN A 50 -16.81 -0.72 13.46
N LEU A 51 -16.60 -1.87 12.83
CA LEU A 51 -17.43 -2.36 11.74
C LEU A 51 -18.37 -3.45 12.24
N ASP A 52 -19.58 -3.50 11.69
CA ASP A 52 -20.51 -4.62 11.86
C ASP A 52 -20.14 -5.74 10.87
N ASP A 53 -18.92 -6.25 11.00
CA ASP A 53 -18.35 -7.35 10.21
C ASP A 53 -17.76 -8.40 11.16
N PRO A 54 -18.06 -9.70 10.98
CA PRO A 54 -17.63 -10.74 11.90
C PRO A 54 -16.12 -10.99 11.93
N GLU A 55 -15.38 -10.58 10.88
CA GLU A 55 -13.94 -10.82 10.72
C GLU A 55 -13.11 -9.52 10.84
N VAL A 56 -13.74 -8.34 10.80
CA VAL A 56 -13.05 -7.03 10.86
C VAL A 56 -13.53 -6.19 12.05
N ALA A 57 -12.80 -6.25 13.16
CA ALA A 57 -13.16 -5.55 14.40
C ALA A 57 -13.19 -4.01 14.30
N ALA A 58 -12.30 -3.41 13.50
CA ALA A 58 -12.26 -1.96 13.26
C ALA A 58 -11.44 -1.59 12.02
N MET A 59 -11.66 -0.38 11.49
CA MET A 59 -10.93 0.19 10.36
C MET A 59 -10.65 1.68 10.58
N SER A 60 -9.46 2.16 10.16
CA SER A 60 -9.09 3.58 10.21
C SER A 60 -9.82 4.38 9.14
N ILE A 61 -10.14 5.65 9.42
CA ILE A 61 -10.53 6.58 8.35
C ILE A 61 -9.27 7.04 7.61
N ALA A 62 -9.25 6.89 6.29
CA ALA A 62 -8.16 7.35 5.45
C ALA A 62 -8.65 7.84 4.08
N SER A 63 -7.91 8.72 3.44
CA SER A 63 -8.12 9.19 2.07
C SER A 63 -6.88 8.94 1.22
N LEU A 64 -7.12 8.55 -0.03
CA LEU A 64 -6.09 8.49 -1.07
C LEU A 64 -6.41 9.60 -2.08
N SER A 65 -5.47 10.50 -2.30
CA SER A 65 -5.61 11.65 -3.20
C SER A 65 -4.44 11.71 -4.18
N LEU A 66 -4.61 12.35 -5.32
CA LEU A 66 -3.49 12.62 -6.22
C LEU A 66 -2.68 13.81 -5.68
N ASN A 67 -1.36 13.67 -5.61
CA ASN A 67 -0.43 14.74 -5.30
C ASN A 67 0.20 15.30 -6.59
N PRO A 68 -0.30 16.42 -7.13
CA PRO A 68 0.19 16.97 -8.40
C PRO A 68 1.64 17.45 -8.35
N GLU A 69 2.22 17.65 -7.17
CA GLU A 69 3.59 18.13 -6.97
C GLU A 69 4.65 17.00 -7.07
N SER A 70 4.22 15.73 -7.19
CA SER A 70 5.11 14.56 -7.26
C SER A 70 5.45 14.10 -8.68
N GLY A 71 5.17 14.93 -9.69
CA GLY A 71 5.80 14.79 -11.00
C GLY A 71 7.29 15.14 -10.90
N THR A 72 8.17 14.26 -11.38
CA THR A 72 9.58 14.58 -11.57
C THR A 72 9.71 15.84 -12.41
N GLN A 73 10.53 16.79 -11.96
CA GLN A 73 11.07 17.80 -12.86
C GLN A 73 12.03 17.08 -13.80
N ASP A 74 11.58 16.81 -15.01
CA ASP A 74 12.43 16.32 -16.09
C ASP A 74 13.39 17.46 -16.50
N GLU A 75 14.70 17.22 -16.36
CA GLU A 75 15.80 18.08 -16.85
C GLU A 75 16.62 17.32 -17.92
#